data_AF-A0A5C8U192-F1
#
_entry.id   AF-A0A5C8U192-F1
#
_cell.length_a   1.000
_cell.length_b   1.000
_cell.length_c   1.000
_cell.angle_alpha   90.00
_cell.angle_beta   90.00
_cell.angle_gamma   90.00
#
_symmetry.space_group_name_H-M   'P 1'
#
loop_
_entity.id
_entity.type
_entity.pdbx_description
1 polymer ?
#
loop_
_entity_poly.entity_id
_entity_poly.type
_entity_poly.pdbx_seq_one_letter_code
_entity_poly.pdbx_strand_id
1 'polypeptide(L)'
;MARYEAATGARQRARREADQRHHLIAVEAVVANLAYAVLMPPETGRLAVLTGNARTGVSRYDNPAFGKPFAGLLGALEELEVLSMHAPSMRRREAWSIAPTQAFIATVRADGIALSDFGRLPGEEPIILKRKQRHSGASSDHTSGLVDYADTGSTVAMRETVQGFNTFLDGADVAFVDDGQGMVDHRQRHMRRHFVLLPEDEAPRFDRAGRFFGGFWQNLERSRRAGIRVEGEELVDLDFASMFPRLAYATTGTTPPDGDIYALDGLGLEHRPALKLALNTLLFDDFRRTSWPLPDDDETPRLPAEWTVARTKAAILKRHPALRCCFGSGLGFALMHTESVILAHVLDEMRARGIVGLGIHDGLLVPRSRAVDGRTIMETVAREVTGHALPVTVKAMPARTPQPPTTLHI
;
A
#
# COMPACT_ATOMS: atom_id res chain seq x y z
N MET A 1 -21.94 27.38 -6.05
CA MET A 1 -21.51 27.81 -4.69
C MET A 1 -21.71 29.29 -4.41
N ALA A 2 -20.89 30.22 -4.94
CA ALA A 2 -21.00 31.66 -4.57
C ALA A 2 -22.40 32.27 -4.78
N ARG A 3 -23.04 31.98 -5.94
CA ARG A 3 -24.42 32.39 -6.22
C ARG A 3 -25.45 31.79 -5.25
N TYR A 4 -25.25 30.54 -4.87
CA TYR A 4 -26.11 29.84 -3.91
C TYR A 4 -26.02 30.47 -2.52
N GLU A 5 -24.80 30.72 -2.03
CA GLU A 5 -24.59 31.36 -0.72
C GLU A 5 -25.22 32.77 -0.65
N ALA A 6 -25.16 33.52 -1.76
CA ALA A 6 -25.81 34.83 -1.87
C ALA A 6 -27.35 34.72 -1.89
N ALA A 7 -27.90 33.72 -2.59
CA ALA A 7 -29.34 33.53 -2.72
C ALA A 7 -30.00 33.00 -1.44
N THR A 8 -29.34 32.11 -0.70
CA THR A 8 -29.89 31.49 0.52
C THR A 8 -29.60 32.29 1.79
N GLY A 9 -28.75 33.32 1.71
CA GLY A 9 -28.29 34.04 2.89
C GLY A 9 -27.51 33.15 3.88
N ALA A 10 -27.00 32.00 3.42
CA ALA A 10 -26.33 31.00 4.24
C ALA A 10 -25.08 31.54 4.96
N ARG A 11 -24.59 32.74 4.58
CA ARG A 11 -23.52 33.43 5.31
C ARG A 11 -23.81 34.91 5.52
N GLN A 12 -23.73 35.34 6.79
CA GLN A 12 -23.95 36.73 7.21
C GLN A 12 -22.70 37.62 7.20
N ARG A 13 -21.49 37.04 7.06
CA ARG A 13 -20.20 37.77 7.08
C ARG A 13 -19.27 37.25 6.00
N ALA A 14 -18.45 38.11 5.37
CA ALA A 14 -17.43 37.65 4.43
C ALA A 14 -16.44 36.68 5.09
N ARG A 15 -16.00 35.64 4.37
CA ARG A 15 -14.91 34.77 4.82
C ARG A 15 -13.61 35.56 4.86
N ARG A 16 -12.73 35.24 5.81
CA ARG A 16 -11.33 35.67 5.73
C ARG A 16 -10.66 34.98 4.55
N GLU A 17 -9.59 35.55 4.02
CA GLU A 17 -8.91 35.01 2.84
C GLU A 17 -8.47 33.55 3.01
N ALA A 18 -7.89 33.20 4.16
CA ALA A 18 -7.46 31.83 4.45
C ALA A 18 -8.65 30.85 4.46
N ASP A 19 -9.76 31.24 5.08
CA ASP A 19 -10.98 30.43 5.13
C ASP A 19 -11.62 30.29 3.75
N GLN A 20 -11.54 31.34 2.92
CA GLN A 20 -11.99 31.31 1.54
C GLN A 20 -11.16 30.34 0.71
N ARG A 21 -9.83 30.33 0.86
CA ARG A 21 -8.95 29.36 0.18
C ARG A 21 -9.27 27.93 0.60
N HIS A 22 -9.39 27.65 1.90
CA HIS A 22 -9.77 26.31 2.38
C HIS A 22 -11.14 25.86 1.85
N HIS A 23 -12.11 26.78 1.80
CA HIS A 23 -13.42 26.46 1.24
C HIS A 23 -13.36 26.12 -0.25
N LEU A 24 -12.59 26.87 -1.05
CA LEU A 24 -12.44 26.58 -2.48
C LEU A 24 -11.75 25.23 -2.71
N ILE A 25 -10.70 24.91 -1.95
CA ILE A 25 -10.03 23.61 -2.01
C ILE A 25 -11.01 22.48 -1.65
N ALA A 26 -11.86 22.68 -0.63
CA ALA A 26 -12.85 21.67 -0.25
C ALA A 26 -13.91 21.46 -1.35
N VAL A 27 -14.37 22.53 -2.00
CA VAL A 27 -15.30 22.45 -3.14
C VAL A 27 -14.65 21.70 -4.29
N GLU A 28 -13.44 22.11 -4.68
CA GLU A 28 -12.68 21.49 -5.77
C GLU A 28 -12.46 20.01 -5.52
N ALA A 29 -12.02 19.64 -4.31
CA ALA A 29 -11.79 18.25 -3.97
C ALA A 29 -13.06 17.40 -4.02
N VAL A 30 -14.20 17.91 -3.53
CA VAL A 30 -15.47 17.17 -3.61
C VAL A 30 -15.91 17.00 -5.07
N VAL A 31 -15.90 18.08 -5.85
CA VAL A 31 -16.32 18.06 -7.26
C VAL A 31 -15.41 17.15 -8.09
N ALA A 32 -14.08 17.25 -7.91
CA ALA A 32 -13.12 16.39 -8.60
C ALA A 32 -13.30 14.92 -8.22
N ASN A 33 -13.45 14.58 -6.94
CA ASN A 33 -13.66 13.18 -6.55
C ASN A 33 -15.01 12.63 -7.07
N LEU A 34 -16.07 13.45 -7.11
CA LEU A 34 -17.36 13.06 -7.70
C LEU A 34 -17.24 12.84 -9.21
N ALA A 35 -16.57 13.75 -9.94
CA ALA A 35 -16.35 13.60 -11.37
C ALA A 35 -15.47 12.38 -11.68
N TYR A 36 -14.43 12.16 -10.87
CA TYR A 36 -13.62 10.95 -10.93
C TYR A 36 -14.47 9.70 -10.73
N ALA A 37 -15.40 9.69 -9.78
CA ALA A 37 -16.33 8.57 -9.56
C ALA A 37 -17.33 8.33 -10.70
N VAL A 38 -17.54 9.31 -11.60
CA VAL A 38 -18.29 9.08 -12.85
C VAL A 38 -17.48 8.27 -13.84
N LEU A 39 -16.16 8.53 -13.92
CA LEU A 39 -15.24 7.84 -14.82
C LEU A 39 -14.76 6.50 -14.26
N MET A 40 -14.56 6.42 -12.95
CA MET A 40 -14.08 5.25 -12.21
C MET A 40 -15.02 4.98 -11.04
N PRO A 41 -16.21 4.39 -11.29
CA PRO A 41 -17.20 4.16 -10.24
C PRO A 41 -16.66 3.24 -9.14
N PRO A 42 -16.81 3.61 -7.85
CA PRO A 42 -16.50 2.69 -6.75
C PRO A 42 -17.47 1.51 -6.77
N GLU A 43 -17.07 0.36 -6.22
CA GLU A 43 -17.89 -0.86 -6.18
C GLU A 43 -19.26 -0.65 -5.53
N THR A 44 -19.32 0.20 -4.50
CA THR A 44 -20.57 0.55 -3.80
C THR A 44 -21.41 1.58 -4.53
N GLY A 45 -20.90 2.18 -5.61
CA GLY A 45 -21.47 3.33 -6.30
C GLY A 45 -21.43 4.64 -5.50
N ARG A 46 -20.82 4.66 -4.31
CA ARG A 46 -20.78 5.83 -3.42
C ARG A 46 -19.39 6.04 -2.82
N LEU A 47 -18.99 7.30 -2.67
CA LEU A 47 -17.76 7.70 -2.01
C LEU A 47 -18.01 7.85 -0.51
N ALA A 48 -17.27 7.12 0.32
CA ALA A 48 -17.32 7.33 1.77
C ALA A 48 -16.68 8.68 2.13
N VAL A 49 -17.33 9.42 3.02
CA VAL A 49 -16.86 10.71 3.52
C VAL A 49 -16.90 10.73 5.05
N LEU A 50 -15.88 11.34 5.64
CA LEU A 50 -15.83 11.57 7.08
C LEU A 50 -16.28 13.01 7.35
N THR A 51 -17.55 13.17 7.71
CA THR A 51 -18.11 14.45 8.16
C THR A 51 -17.77 14.62 9.63
N GLY A 52 -16.52 15.08 9.86
CA GLY A 52 -15.84 15.10 11.15
C GLY A 52 -16.75 15.26 12.37
N ASN A 53 -16.83 14.20 13.18
CA ASN A 53 -17.22 14.27 14.57
C ASN A 53 -16.21 13.43 15.38
N ALA A 54 -15.73 14.02 16.49
CA ALA A 54 -15.01 13.41 17.60
C ALA A 54 -13.47 13.29 17.61
N ARG A 55 -12.69 13.98 16.75
CA ARG A 55 -11.24 14.17 17.03
C ARG A 55 -10.92 15.60 17.45
N THR A 56 -10.27 15.73 18.60
CA THR A 56 -9.66 16.98 19.07
C THR A 56 -8.38 17.25 18.28
N GLY A 57 -8.45 18.17 17.32
CA GLY A 57 -7.26 18.62 16.56
C GLY A 57 -7.18 18.11 15.12
N VAL A 58 -6.40 18.82 14.31
CA VAL A 58 -6.01 18.43 12.94
C VAL A 58 -4.73 17.62 13.08
N SER A 59 -4.75 16.36 12.66
CA SER A 59 -3.54 15.53 12.59
C SER A 59 -2.73 15.88 11.34
N ARG A 60 -1.48 15.45 11.29
CA ARG A 60 -0.62 15.70 10.11
C ARG A 60 -1.14 15.05 8.82
N TYR A 61 -2.02 14.06 8.95
CA TYR A 61 -2.59 13.32 7.83
C TYR A 61 -3.89 13.93 7.32
N ASP A 62 -4.44 14.90 8.05
CA ASP A 62 -5.69 15.54 7.69
C ASP A 62 -5.43 16.67 6.68
N ASN A 63 -6.27 16.74 5.65
CA ASN A 63 -6.29 17.90 4.78
C ASN A 63 -7.07 19.03 5.47
N PRO A 64 -6.46 20.21 5.69
CA PRO A 64 -7.10 21.32 6.40
C PRO A 64 -8.38 21.83 5.73
N ALA A 65 -8.63 21.49 4.46
CA ALA A 65 -9.87 21.80 3.77
C ALA A 65 -11.10 21.06 4.33
N PHE A 66 -10.92 19.88 4.96
CA PHE A 66 -12.03 19.01 5.41
C PHE A 66 -12.34 19.15 6.91
N GLY A 67 -12.52 20.39 7.38
CA GLY A 67 -12.86 20.72 8.77
C GLY A 67 -14.37 20.76 9.06
N LYS A 68 -14.76 21.38 10.20
CA LYS A 68 -16.16 21.57 10.61
C LYS A 68 -17.11 22.10 9.51
N PRO A 69 -16.71 23.03 8.62
CA PRO A 69 -17.59 23.53 7.57
C PRO A 69 -17.91 22.50 6.48
N PHE A 70 -17.22 21.36 6.46
CA PHE A 70 -17.33 20.36 5.39
C PHE A 70 -18.74 19.76 5.29
N ALA A 71 -19.38 19.44 6.42
CA ALA A 71 -20.73 18.91 6.41
C ALA A 71 -21.74 19.90 5.78
N GLY A 72 -21.61 21.20 6.09
CA GLY A 72 -22.44 22.24 5.48
C GLY A 72 -22.17 22.44 3.99
N LEU A 73 -20.92 22.27 3.55
CA LEU A 73 -20.57 22.24 2.13
C LEU A 73 -21.29 21.10 1.40
N LEU A 74 -21.29 19.89 1.97
CA LEU A 74 -21.96 18.74 1.35
C LEU A 74 -23.47 18.98 1.23
N GLY A 75 -24.12 19.51 2.26
CA GLY A 75 -25.55 19.88 2.20
C GLY A 75 -25.83 20.94 1.13
N ALA A 76 -24.99 21.97 1.00
CA ALA A 76 -25.13 22.98 -0.05
C ALA A 76 -24.95 22.40 -1.46
N LEU A 77 -24.06 21.41 -1.64
CA LEU A 77 -23.90 20.72 -2.92
C LEU A 77 -25.05 19.75 -3.23
N GLU A 78 -25.70 19.20 -2.20
CA GLU A 78 -26.92 18.42 -2.35
C GLU A 78 -28.10 19.28 -2.80
N GLU A 79 -28.30 20.45 -2.18
CA GLU A 79 -29.32 21.42 -2.61
C GLU A 79 -29.08 21.97 -4.02
N LEU A 80 -27.84 21.98 -4.48
CA LEU A 80 -27.45 22.33 -5.85
C LEU A 80 -27.56 21.16 -6.84
N GLU A 81 -28.09 20.02 -6.41
CA GLU A 81 -28.21 18.80 -7.22
C GLU A 81 -26.87 18.33 -7.81
N VAL A 82 -25.74 18.62 -7.16
CA VAL A 82 -24.41 18.12 -7.59
C VAL A 82 -24.20 16.70 -7.05
N LEU A 83 -24.60 16.46 -5.81
CA LEU A 83 -24.43 15.18 -5.13
C LEU A 83 -25.71 14.75 -4.40
N SER A 84 -25.78 13.47 -4.05
CA SER A 84 -26.74 12.93 -3.08
C SER A 84 -26.01 12.41 -1.86
N MET A 85 -26.47 12.75 -0.66
CA MET A 85 -25.92 12.27 0.60
C MET A 85 -26.65 11.01 1.08
N HIS A 86 -25.93 10.13 1.77
CA HIS A 86 -26.52 8.98 2.46
C HIS A 86 -25.96 8.90 3.87
N ALA A 87 -26.89 8.81 4.83
CA ALA A 87 -26.58 8.76 6.24
C ALA A 87 -25.99 7.39 6.65
N PRO A 88 -25.08 7.37 7.63
CA PRO A 88 -24.47 6.14 8.10
C PRO A 88 -25.51 5.23 8.79
N SER A 89 -25.44 3.93 8.53
CA SER A 89 -26.15 2.92 9.31
C SER A 89 -25.24 2.32 10.39
N MET A 90 -25.54 2.58 11.67
CA MET A 90 -24.79 1.98 12.79
C MET A 90 -24.86 0.45 12.76
N ARG A 91 -25.99 -0.12 12.31
CA ARG A 91 -26.18 -1.57 12.19
C ARG A 91 -25.26 -2.19 11.12
N ARG A 92 -24.91 -1.43 10.09
CA ARG A 92 -24.01 -1.85 9.00
C ARG A 92 -22.59 -1.30 9.11
N ARG A 93 -22.28 -0.52 10.16
CA ARG A 93 -20.99 0.17 10.35
C ARG A 93 -20.59 1.03 9.15
N GLU A 94 -21.56 1.67 8.51
CA GLU A 94 -21.32 2.53 7.34
C GLU A 94 -20.91 3.93 7.78
N ALA A 95 -20.04 4.58 7.00
CA ALA A 95 -19.77 6.01 7.13
C ALA A 95 -20.82 6.81 6.33
N TRP A 96 -20.83 8.14 6.50
CA TRP A 96 -21.50 9.00 5.53
C TRP A 96 -20.96 8.74 4.12
N SER A 97 -21.81 8.83 3.11
CA SER A 97 -21.35 8.67 1.73
C SER A 97 -22.08 9.60 0.76
N ILE A 98 -21.38 9.97 -0.31
CA ILE A 98 -21.89 10.83 -1.38
C ILE A 98 -21.85 10.11 -2.74
N ALA A 99 -22.76 10.45 -3.63
CA ALA A 99 -22.73 9.97 -5.02
C ALA A 99 -23.13 11.12 -5.97
N PRO A 100 -22.60 11.15 -7.20
CA PRO A 100 -22.99 12.16 -8.17
C PRO A 100 -24.46 11.98 -8.56
N THR A 101 -25.19 13.09 -8.76
CA THR A 101 -26.55 13.05 -9.31
C THR A 101 -26.52 12.77 -10.81
N GLN A 102 -27.67 12.45 -11.41
CA GLN A 102 -27.78 12.30 -12.87
C GLN A 102 -27.47 13.59 -13.62
N ALA A 103 -27.89 14.75 -13.08
CA ALA A 103 -27.56 16.05 -13.66
C ALA A 103 -26.05 16.31 -13.67
N PHE A 104 -25.35 15.97 -12.58
CA PHE A 104 -23.90 16.12 -12.51
C PHE A 104 -23.18 15.13 -13.44
N ILE A 105 -23.63 13.87 -13.51
CA ILE A 105 -23.10 12.88 -14.46
C ILE A 105 -23.21 13.38 -15.90
N ALA A 106 -24.36 13.94 -16.29
CA ALA A 106 -24.57 14.48 -17.62
C ALA A 106 -23.61 15.65 -17.91
N THR A 107 -23.36 16.50 -16.92
CA THR A 107 -22.41 17.63 -17.02
C THR A 107 -20.98 17.13 -17.26
N VAL A 108 -20.50 16.20 -16.41
CA VAL A 108 -19.15 15.61 -16.54
C VAL A 108 -18.93 14.99 -17.93
N ARG A 109 -19.95 14.31 -18.45
CA ARG A 109 -19.90 13.70 -19.80
C ARG A 109 -19.93 14.74 -20.92
N ALA A 110 -20.76 15.76 -20.80
CA ALA A 110 -20.88 16.83 -21.80
C ALA A 110 -19.59 17.66 -21.90
N ASP A 111 -18.92 17.89 -20.76
CA ASP A 111 -17.67 18.65 -20.69
C ASP A 111 -16.45 17.82 -21.14
N GLY A 112 -16.62 16.53 -21.42
CA GLY A 112 -15.55 15.67 -21.96
C GLY A 112 -14.41 15.41 -20.97
N ILE A 113 -14.68 15.44 -19.66
CA ILE A 113 -13.67 15.24 -18.62
C ILE A 113 -13.01 13.87 -18.77
N ALA A 114 -11.68 13.86 -18.75
CA ALA A 114 -10.85 12.67 -18.88
C ALA A 114 -10.03 12.42 -17.61
N LEU A 115 -9.49 11.20 -17.45
CA LEU A 115 -8.63 10.85 -16.32
C LEU A 115 -7.36 11.72 -16.24
N SER A 116 -6.94 12.33 -17.35
CA SER A 116 -5.83 13.29 -17.39
C SER A 116 -6.10 14.62 -16.69
N ASP A 117 -7.36 14.97 -16.45
CA ASP A 117 -7.75 16.24 -15.85
C ASP A 117 -7.67 16.21 -14.32
N PHE A 118 -7.45 15.04 -13.74
CA PHE A 118 -7.34 14.86 -12.29
C PHE A 118 -5.88 14.91 -11.86
N GLY A 119 -5.62 15.77 -10.87
CA GLY A 119 -4.35 15.87 -10.18
C GLY A 119 -4.49 15.58 -8.70
N ARG A 120 -3.35 15.60 -7.99
CA ARG A 120 -3.30 15.41 -6.55
C ARG A 120 -2.95 16.73 -5.87
N LEU A 121 -3.74 17.11 -4.86
CA LEU A 121 -3.44 18.29 -4.06
C LEU A 121 -2.09 18.13 -3.33
N PRO A 122 -1.26 19.19 -3.26
CA PRO A 122 0.00 19.15 -2.54
C PRO A 122 -0.23 19.11 -1.02
N GLY A 123 0.82 18.74 -0.28
CA GLY A 123 0.81 18.78 1.18
C GLY A 123 0.28 17.52 1.88
N GLU A 124 -0.02 16.45 1.13
CA GLU A 124 -0.21 15.13 1.75
C GLU A 124 1.09 14.67 2.44
N GLU A 125 0.97 14.12 3.64
CA GLU A 125 2.07 13.44 4.33
C GLU A 125 2.30 12.05 3.71
N PRO A 126 3.43 11.80 3.00
CA PRO A 126 3.71 10.50 2.41
C PRO A 126 4.22 9.46 3.42
N ILE A 127 4.65 9.87 4.63
CA ILE A 127 5.17 8.97 5.65
C ILE A 127 4.08 8.64 6.67
N ILE A 128 3.56 7.42 6.58
CA ILE A 128 2.42 6.93 7.37
C ILE A 128 2.93 6.13 8.57
N LEU A 129 2.71 6.63 9.78
CA LEU A 129 2.97 5.90 11.02
C LEU A 129 1.65 5.39 11.61
N LYS A 130 1.50 4.06 11.71
CA LYS A 130 0.28 3.42 12.22
C LYS A 130 0.56 2.57 13.45
N ARG A 131 -0.15 2.85 14.56
CA ARG A 131 -0.16 2.00 15.76
C ARG A 131 -1.06 0.79 15.55
N LYS A 132 -0.51 -0.40 15.77
CA LYS A 132 -1.27 -1.65 15.79
C LYS A 132 -2.14 -1.75 17.04
N GLN A 133 -3.26 -2.44 16.91
CA GLN A 133 -4.10 -2.78 18.05
C GLN A 133 -3.42 -3.85 18.91
N ARG A 134 -3.58 -3.76 20.23
CA ARG A 134 -3.26 -4.88 21.14
C ARG A 134 -4.27 -6.01 20.89
N HIS A 135 -3.84 -7.27 21.04
CA HIS A 135 -4.76 -8.42 20.90
C HIS A 135 -5.99 -8.24 21.81
N SER A 136 -7.15 -8.73 21.36
CA SER A 136 -8.44 -8.56 22.01
C SER A 136 -8.40 -8.94 23.50
N GLY A 137 -8.76 -8.01 24.38
CA GLY A 137 -8.87 -8.24 25.83
C GLY A 137 -8.03 -7.32 26.73
N ALA A 138 -7.12 -6.52 26.17
CA ALA A 138 -6.34 -5.56 26.95
C ALA A 138 -7.06 -4.20 27.06
N SER A 139 -7.33 -3.77 28.30
CA SER A 139 -7.70 -2.39 28.63
C SER A 139 -6.47 -1.49 28.51
N SER A 140 -6.41 -0.62 27.49
CA SER A 140 -5.42 0.46 27.45
C SER A 140 -5.92 1.67 26.65
N ASP A 141 -5.53 2.87 27.09
CA ASP A 141 -5.85 4.19 26.50
C ASP A 141 -5.40 4.38 25.03
N HIS A 142 -4.56 3.50 24.48
CA HIS A 142 -4.06 3.65 23.12
C HIS A 142 -4.91 2.88 22.10
N THR A 143 -5.75 3.61 21.38
CA THR A 143 -6.52 3.09 20.25
C THR A 143 -5.62 2.90 19.02
N SER A 144 -5.87 1.84 18.23
CA SER A 144 -5.17 1.64 16.95
C SER A 144 -5.47 2.79 15.99
N GLY A 145 -4.48 3.23 15.22
CA GLY A 145 -4.70 4.36 14.31
C GLY A 145 -3.42 5.00 13.82
N LEU A 146 -3.58 6.07 13.04
CA LEU A 146 -2.49 6.92 12.62
C LEU A 146 -1.94 7.71 13.82
N VAL A 147 -0.62 7.89 13.85
CA VAL A 147 0.09 8.56 14.94
C VAL A 147 0.86 9.75 14.39
N ASP A 148 0.67 10.92 14.97
CA ASP A 148 1.45 12.11 14.68
C ASP A 148 2.89 11.98 15.21
N TYR A 149 3.82 12.71 14.61
CA TYR A 149 5.22 12.71 15.02
C TYR A 149 5.86 14.08 14.76
N ALA A 150 6.97 14.39 15.43
CA ALA A 150 7.72 15.61 15.14
C ALA A 150 8.60 15.39 13.90
N ASP A 151 8.84 16.45 13.13
CA ASP A 151 9.82 16.39 12.06
C ASP A 151 11.25 16.31 12.63
N THR A 152 12.03 15.39 12.09
CA THR A 152 13.44 15.17 12.37
C THR A 152 14.20 15.13 11.04
N GLY A 153 15.53 15.22 11.06
CA GLY A 153 16.33 15.07 9.83
C GLY A 153 16.04 13.77 9.08
N SER A 154 15.81 12.67 9.80
CA SER A 154 15.46 11.37 9.21
C SER A 154 14.07 11.37 8.56
N THR A 155 13.04 11.92 9.22
CA THR A 155 11.69 11.95 8.65
C THR A 155 11.58 12.92 7.47
N VAL A 156 12.34 14.02 7.50
CA VAL A 156 12.45 14.94 6.36
C VAL A 156 13.13 14.26 5.17
N ALA A 157 14.28 13.61 5.38
CA ALA A 157 14.96 12.88 4.31
C ALA A 157 14.07 11.77 3.71
N MET A 158 13.37 10.99 4.55
CA MET A 158 12.42 9.99 4.07
C MET A 158 11.31 10.60 3.22
N ARG A 159 10.80 11.77 3.62
CA ARG A 159 9.76 12.49 2.88
C ARG A 159 10.27 12.95 1.51
N GLU A 160 11.46 13.53 1.48
CA GLU A 160 12.13 13.96 0.24
C GLU A 160 12.35 12.77 -0.72
N THR A 161 12.79 11.62 -0.19
CA THR A 161 12.93 10.39 -0.98
C THR A 161 11.59 9.98 -1.63
N VAL A 162 10.50 9.91 -0.85
CA VAL A 162 9.20 9.50 -1.39
C VAL A 162 8.66 10.53 -2.39
N GLN A 163 8.83 11.83 -2.12
CA GLN A 163 8.42 12.90 -3.03
C GLN A 163 9.21 12.88 -4.34
N GLY A 164 10.51 12.59 -4.28
CA GLY A 164 11.35 12.39 -5.46
C GLY A 164 10.87 11.23 -6.33
N PHE A 165 10.51 10.10 -5.71
CA PHE A 165 9.91 8.96 -6.42
C PHE A 165 8.56 9.30 -7.04
N ASN A 166 7.69 9.98 -6.29
CA ASN A 166 6.38 10.36 -6.80
C ASN A 166 6.51 11.30 -8.00
N THR A 167 7.42 12.27 -7.94
CA THR A 167 7.70 13.18 -9.06
C THR A 167 8.22 12.43 -10.28
N PHE A 168 9.15 11.48 -10.07
CA PHE A 168 9.69 10.66 -11.15
C PHE A 168 8.62 9.77 -11.80
N LEU A 169 7.77 9.12 -11.01
CA LEU A 169 6.69 8.25 -11.50
C LEU A 169 5.57 9.02 -12.19
N ASP A 170 5.31 10.27 -11.80
CA ASP A 170 4.32 11.14 -12.44
C ASP A 170 4.72 11.49 -13.88
N GLY A 171 6.01 11.71 -14.11
CA GLY A 171 6.57 11.95 -15.44
C GLY A 171 6.88 10.70 -16.27
N ALA A 172 6.76 9.50 -15.71
CA ALA A 172 7.14 8.25 -16.37
C ALA A 172 6.08 7.78 -17.40
N ASP A 173 6.52 7.14 -18.48
CA ASP A 173 5.63 6.43 -19.40
C ASP A 173 5.27 5.05 -18.82
N VAL A 174 4.13 5.01 -18.11
CA VAL A 174 3.56 3.77 -17.57
C VAL A 174 2.13 3.64 -18.07
N ALA A 175 1.85 2.60 -18.84
CA ALA A 175 0.53 2.33 -19.39
C ALA A 175 -0.02 1.00 -18.90
N PHE A 176 -1.32 0.80 -19.13
CA PHE A 176 -1.98 -0.48 -18.95
C PHE A 176 -2.73 -0.83 -20.23
N VAL A 177 -2.41 -1.99 -20.80
CA VAL A 177 -3.13 -2.56 -21.94
C VAL A 177 -4.39 -3.22 -21.41
N ASP A 178 -5.55 -2.77 -21.89
CA ASP A 178 -6.84 -3.32 -21.51
C ASP A 178 -6.86 -4.86 -21.65
N ASP A 179 -7.35 -5.51 -20.61
CA ASP A 179 -7.47 -6.96 -20.47
C ASP A 179 -8.93 -7.43 -20.39
N GLY A 180 -9.89 -6.51 -20.49
CA GLY A 180 -11.32 -6.81 -20.41
C GLY A 180 -11.81 -7.19 -19.01
N GLN A 181 -10.97 -7.08 -17.96
CA GLN A 181 -11.30 -7.47 -16.58
C GLN A 181 -11.67 -6.28 -15.69
N GLY A 182 -12.14 -5.19 -16.30
CA GLY A 182 -12.55 -3.98 -15.62
C GLY A 182 -11.50 -2.86 -15.69
N MET A 183 -11.92 -1.66 -15.33
CA MET A 183 -11.13 -0.44 -15.53
C MET A 183 -9.88 -0.42 -14.64
N VAL A 184 -8.79 0.10 -15.18
CA VAL A 184 -7.53 0.32 -14.45
C VAL A 184 -7.09 1.76 -14.64
N ASP A 185 -7.08 2.53 -13.56
CA ASP A 185 -6.44 3.84 -13.56
C ASP A 185 -4.94 3.70 -13.33
N HIS A 186 -4.19 3.60 -14.42
CA HIS A 186 -2.73 3.51 -14.41
C HIS A 186 -2.04 4.83 -14.01
N ARG A 187 -2.79 5.93 -13.82
CA ARG A 187 -2.27 7.20 -13.30
C ARG A 187 -2.14 7.19 -11.78
N GLN A 188 -2.76 6.23 -11.08
CA GLN A 188 -2.57 6.04 -9.64
C GLN A 188 -1.18 5.46 -9.36
N ARG A 189 -0.18 6.32 -9.30
CA ARG A 189 1.23 5.95 -9.09
C ARG A 189 1.81 6.58 -7.83
N HIS A 190 0.99 7.34 -7.08
CA HIS A 190 1.42 8.05 -5.89
C HIS A 190 1.73 7.07 -4.76
N MET A 191 2.99 7.06 -4.34
CA MET A 191 3.52 6.18 -3.30
C MET A 191 3.55 6.88 -1.95
N ARG A 192 3.36 6.09 -0.91
CA ARG A 192 3.51 6.43 0.51
C ARG A 192 4.33 5.36 1.19
N ARG A 193 4.98 5.69 2.29
CA ARG A 193 5.80 4.75 3.07
C ARG A 193 5.14 4.46 4.41
N HIS A 194 4.86 3.19 4.69
CA HIS A 194 4.06 2.79 5.86
C HIS A 194 4.89 2.11 6.94
N PHE A 195 4.99 2.76 8.10
CA PHE A 195 5.67 2.28 9.30
C PHE A 195 4.69 1.80 10.36
N VAL A 196 5.15 0.87 11.20
CA VAL A 196 4.33 0.24 12.24
C VAL A 196 4.87 0.61 13.62
N LEU A 197 3.97 1.09 14.46
CA LEU A 197 4.18 1.27 15.89
C LEU A 197 3.47 0.14 16.64
N LEU A 198 4.19 -0.55 17.53
CA LEU A 198 3.61 -1.59 18.37
C LEU A 198 2.86 -0.96 19.55
N PRO A 199 1.89 -1.68 20.14
CA PRO A 199 1.11 -1.17 21.27
C PRO A 199 1.95 -0.66 22.44
N GLU A 200 3.07 -1.31 22.73
CA GLU A 200 3.99 -1.03 23.83
C GLU A 200 4.99 0.12 23.57
N ASP A 201 5.08 0.65 22.34
CA ASP A 201 6.00 1.75 22.08
C ASP A 201 5.45 3.07 22.63
N GLU A 202 6.24 3.75 23.45
CA GLU A 202 5.88 5.04 24.06
C GLU A 202 6.17 6.24 23.15
N ALA A 203 7.08 6.10 22.18
CA ALA A 203 7.49 7.16 21.27
C ALA A 203 7.43 6.73 19.79
N PRO A 204 7.23 7.66 18.85
CA PRO A 204 7.33 7.38 17.42
C PRO A 204 8.69 6.76 17.03
N ARG A 205 8.65 5.75 16.16
CA ARG A 205 9.82 5.06 15.61
C ARG A 205 9.57 4.63 14.18
N PHE A 206 10.64 4.52 13.41
CA PHE A 206 10.59 4.30 11.95
C PHE A 206 11.47 3.13 11.51
N ASP A 207 11.81 2.22 12.43
CA ASP A 207 12.67 1.06 12.22
C ASP A 207 11.87 -0.25 12.13
N ARG A 208 10.56 -0.15 11.86
CA ARG A 208 9.61 -1.27 11.77
C ARG A 208 8.68 -1.12 10.58
N ALA A 209 8.66 -2.13 9.71
CA ALA A 209 8.07 -2.02 8.38
C ALA A 209 8.66 -0.82 7.60
N GLY A 210 7.87 -0.14 6.78
CA GLY A 210 8.37 0.96 5.94
C GLY A 210 8.26 0.66 4.45
N ARG A 211 7.48 -0.34 4.04
CA ARG A 211 7.23 -0.64 2.62
C ARG A 211 6.48 0.53 1.94
N PHE A 212 6.68 0.62 0.63
CA PHE A 212 5.98 1.56 -0.23
C PHE A 212 4.59 1.03 -0.63
N PHE A 213 3.58 1.90 -0.59
CA PHE A 213 2.19 1.61 -0.93
C PHE A 213 1.59 2.70 -1.81
N GLY A 214 0.71 2.34 -2.74
CA GLY A 214 -0.20 3.28 -3.42
C GLY A 214 -0.24 3.17 -4.95
N GLY A 215 0.78 2.56 -5.56
CA GLY A 215 0.81 2.32 -7.00
C GLY A 215 -0.24 1.30 -7.43
N PHE A 216 -0.94 1.56 -8.54
CA PHE A 216 -2.02 0.73 -9.06
C PHE A 216 -1.58 -0.74 -9.25
N TRP A 217 -0.33 -0.95 -9.66
CA TRP A 217 0.26 -2.28 -9.87
C TRP A 217 0.29 -3.14 -8.61
N GLN A 218 0.28 -2.54 -7.43
CA GLN A 218 0.29 -3.26 -6.15
C GLN A 218 -1.10 -3.84 -5.82
N ASN A 219 -2.16 -3.13 -6.21
CA ASN A 219 -3.55 -3.55 -5.98
C ASN A 219 -4.10 -4.43 -7.11
N LEU A 220 -3.44 -4.44 -8.27
CA LEU A 220 -3.79 -5.36 -9.35
C LEU A 220 -3.54 -6.81 -8.94
N GLU A 221 -4.50 -7.67 -9.32
CA GLU A 221 -4.31 -9.11 -9.31
C GLU A 221 -3.07 -9.50 -10.11
N ARG A 222 -2.38 -10.56 -9.66
CA ARG A 222 -1.10 -10.96 -10.23
C ARG A 222 -1.20 -11.26 -11.74
N SER A 223 -2.28 -11.88 -12.19
CA SER A 223 -2.58 -12.18 -13.59
C SER A 223 -2.68 -10.91 -14.45
N ARG A 224 -3.35 -9.87 -13.93
CA ARG A 224 -3.60 -8.61 -14.64
C ARG A 224 -2.36 -7.75 -14.81
N ARG A 225 -1.36 -7.89 -13.93
CA ARG A 225 -0.09 -7.13 -14.02
C ARG A 225 0.65 -7.34 -15.34
N ALA A 226 0.39 -8.44 -16.06
CA ALA A 226 0.92 -8.67 -17.41
C ALA A 226 0.45 -7.63 -18.45
N GLY A 227 -0.61 -6.87 -18.16
CA GLY A 227 -1.08 -5.74 -18.96
C GLY A 227 -0.28 -4.46 -18.77
N ILE A 228 0.55 -4.35 -17.73
CA ILE A 228 1.35 -3.14 -17.48
C ILE A 228 2.43 -3.00 -18.56
N ARG A 229 2.63 -1.77 -19.03
CA ARG A 229 3.73 -1.38 -19.91
C ARG A 229 4.51 -0.24 -19.30
N VAL A 230 5.82 -0.27 -19.47
CA VAL A 230 6.72 0.85 -19.13
C VAL A 230 7.52 1.15 -20.39
N GLU A 231 7.44 2.37 -20.90
CA GLU A 231 8.04 2.76 -22.19
C GLU A 231 7.58 1.83 -23.34
N GLY A 232 6.32 1.38 -23.29
CA GLY A 232 5.75 0.41 -24.23
C GLY A 232 6.21 -1.05 -24.06
N GLU A 233 7.16 -1.33 -23.16
CA GLU A 233 7.71 -2.68 -22.96
C GLU A 233 6.91 -3.53 -21.95
N GLU A 234 6.91 -4.85 -22.17
CA GLU A 234 6.46 -5.82 -21.17
C GLU A 234 7.42 -5.87 -19.99
N LEU A 235 6.88 -6.08 -18.79
CA LEU A 235 7.68 -6.16 -17.58
C LEU A 235 8.18 -7.57 -17.29
N VAL A 236 9.18 -7.66 -16.42
CA VAL A 236 9.57 -8.86 -15.68
C VAL A 236 9.50 -8.58 -14.19
N ASP A 237 9.32 -9.63 -13.41
CA ASP A 237 9.20 -9.58 -11.95
C ASP A 237 10.52 -10.04 -11.31
N LEU A 238 11.20 -9.12 -10.60
CA LEU A 238 12.44 -9.37 -9.89
C LEU A 238 12.15 -9.47 -8.39
N ASP A 239 12.42 -10.63 -7.80
CA ASP A 239 12.16 -10.89 -6.38
C ASP A 239 13.39 -11.46 -5.68
N PHE A 240 13.61 -11.06 -4.42
CA PHE A 240 14.61 -11.71 -3.58
C PHE A 240 14.22 -13.16 -3.23
N ALA A 241 15.17 -14.07 -3.36
CA ALA A 241 14.98 -15.47 -2.98
C ALA A 241 15.07 -15.64 -1.46
N SER A 242 13.93 -15.92 -0.82
CA SER A 242 13.86 -16.20 0.63
C SER A 242 14.35 -15.03 1.49
N MET A 243 13.89 -13.81 1.17
CA MET A 243 14.33 -12.54 1.76
C MET A 243 14.45 -12.57 3.29
N PHE A 244 13.39 -12.98 3.99
CA PHE A 244 13.31 -12.89 5.45
C PHE A 244 14.32 -13.79 6.18
N PRO A 245 14.40 -15.10 5.89
CA PRO A 245 15.46 -15.93 6.44
C PRO A 245 16.85 -15.36 6.17
N ARG A 246 17.12 -14.84 4.96
CA ARG A 246 18.44 -14.29 4.61
C ARG A 246 18.77 -13.02 5.37
N LEU A 247 17.80 -12.14 5.57
CA LEU A 247 17.96 -10.98 6.43
C LEU A 247 18.18 -11.39 7.90
N ALA A 248 17.50 -12.44 8.38
CA ALA A 248 17.75 -12.97 9.72
C ALA A 248 19.19 -13.50 9.86
N TYR A 249 19.71 -14.20 8.83
CA TYR A 249 21.11 -14.60 8.76
C TYR A 249 22.05 -13.39 8.80
N ALA A 250 21.75 -12.34 8.03
CA ALA A 250 22.54 -11.11 8.03
C ALA A 250 22.60 -10.44 9.41
N THR A 251 21.48 -10.41 10.16
CA THR A 251 21.44 -9.90 11.55
C THR A 251 22.35 -10.69 12.50
N THR A 252 22.55 -11.98 12.24
CA THR A 252 23.46 -12.84 13.04
C THR A 252 24.91 -12.83 12.56
N GLY A 253 25.20 -12.19 11.40
CA GLY A 253 26.51 -12.25 10.77
C GLY A 253 26.90 -13.65 10.28
N THR A 254 25.93 -14.52 10.00
CA THR A 254 26.18 -15.90 9.55
C THR A 254 25.59 -16.15 8.17
N THR A 255 26.08 -17.18 7.48
CA THR A 255 25.60 -17.57 6.16
C THR A 255 24.55 -18.67 6.24
N PRO A 256 23.49 -18.64 5.40
CA PRO A 256 22.58 -19.76 5.27
C PRO A 256 23.34 -21.02 4.85
N PRO A 257 22.92 -22.21 5.32
CA PRO A 257 23.51 -23.45 4.85
C PRO A 257 23.13 -23.72 3.39
N ASP A 258 23.94 -24.53 2.71
CA ASP A 258 23.73 -24.85 1.29
C ASP A 258 22.36 -25.50 1.01
N GLY A 259 21.89 -25.30 -0.23
CA GLY A 259 20.60 -25.81 -0.70
C GLY A 259 19.42 -24.89 -0.39
N ASP A 260 18.21 -25.44 -0.50
CA ASP A 260 16.99 -24.70 -0.20
C ASP A 260 16.87 -24.42 1.31
N ILE A 261 16.62 -23.16 1.65
CA ILE A 261 16.42 -22.71 3.04
C ILE A 261 15.19 -23.38 3.65
N TYR A 262 14.21 -23.78 2.84
CA TYR A 262 13.01 -24.44 3.33
C TYR A 262 13.07 -25.97 3.15
N ALA A 263 14.23 -26.58 2.92
CA ALA A 263 14.36 -28.03 2.93
C ALA A 263 14.61 -28.54 4.36
N LEU A 264 13.71 -29.41 4.86
CA LEU A 264 13.84 -30.10 6.14
C LEU A 264 13.81 -31.62 5.93
N ASP A 265 14.68 -32.34 6.64
CA ASP A 265 14.72 -33.80 6.62
C ASP A 265 13.34 -34.39 6.98
N GLY A 266 12.82 -35.26 6.13
CA GLY A 266 11.54 -35.95 6.33
C GLY A 266 10.29 -35.12 6.03
N LEU A 267 10.43 -33.94 5.41
CA LEU A 267 9.32 -33.16 4.85
C LEU A 267 9.43 -33.14 3.32
N GLY A 268 8.35 -33.51 2.63
CA GLY A 268 8.27 -33.42 1.18
C GLY A 268 8.34 -31.98 0.65
N LEU A 269 8.91 -31.80 -0.55
CA LEU A 269 9.10 -30.49 -1.18
C LEU A 269 7.76 -29.80 -1.52
N GLU A 270 6.70 -30.58 -1.70
CA GLU A 270 5.33 -30.10 -1.90
C GLU A 270 4.83 -29.23 -0.73
N HIS A 271 5.36 -29.45 0.49
CA HIS A 271 5.00 -28.68 1.69
C HIS A 271 5.86 -27.43 1.89
N ARG A 272 6.79 -27.14 0.97
CA ARG A 272 7.67 -25.97 1.02
C ARG A 272 6.91 -24.65 1.24
N PRO A 273 5.77 -24.36 0.58
CA PRO A 273 5.03 -23.11 0.83
C PRO A 273 4.49 -23.00 2.26
N ALA A 274 3.94 -24.09 2.82
CA ALA A 274 3.47 -24.11 4.20
C ALA A 274 4.61 -23.96 5.21
N LEU A 275 5.78 -24.56 4.94
CA LEU A 275 6.97 -24.35 5.76
C LEU A 275 7.50 -22.91 5.67
N LYS A 276 7.48 -22.30 4.48
CA LYS A 276 7.82 -20.88 4.31
C LYS A 276 6.93 -20.00 5.18
N LEU A 277 5.62 -20.26 5.17
CA LEU A 277 4.67 -19.56 6.03
C LEU A 277 4.97 -19.77 7.52
N ALA A 278 5.23 -21.01 7.94
CA ALA A 278 5.57 -21.36 9.32
C ALA A 278 6.86 -20.68 9.80
N LEU A 279 7.95 -20.73 9.01
CA LEU A 279 9.21 -20.08 9.34
C LEU A 279 9.06 -18.56 9.44
N ASN A 280 8.42 -17.93 8.46
CA ASN A 280 8.17 -16.50 8.51
C ASN A 280 7.33 -16.12 9.73
N THR A 281 6.33 -16.92 10.08
CA THR A 281 5.50 -16.74 11.28
C THR A 281 6.34 -16.73 12.56
N LEU A 282 7.31 -17.64 12.70
CA LEU A 282 8.23 -17.66 13.84
C LEU A 282 9.11 -16.41 13.99
N LEU A 283 9.37 -15.69 12.89
CA LEU A 283 10.10 -14.41 12.93
C LEU A 283 9.25 -13.28 13.51
N PHE A 284 7.92 -13.36 13.43
CA PHE A 284 7.00 -12.35 13.94
C PHE A 284 6.43 -12.66 15.33
N ASP A 285 6.34 -13.94 15.69
CA ASP A 285 5.71 -14.37 16.93
C ASP A 285 6.60 -14.27 18.17
N ASP A 286 6.00 -14.55 19.33
CA ASP A 286 6.61 -14.71 20.66
C ASP A 286 6.61 -16.17 21.16
N PHE A 287 6.51 -17.14 20.24
CA PHE A 287 6.43 -18.60 20.49
C PHE A 287 5.19 -19.13 21.24
N ARG A 288 4.12 -18.35 21.46
CA ARG A 288 2.93 -18.85 22.17
C ARG A 288 1.95 -19.66 21.33
N ARG A 289 2.25 -19.92 20.06
CA ARG A 289 1.31 -20.59 19.14
C ARG A 289 1.08 -22.06 19.46
N THR A 290 -0.17 -22.48 19.30
CA THR A 290 -0.62 -23.87 19.42
C THR A 290 -0.88 -24.52 18.05
N SER A 291 -1.05 -23.74 16.98
CA SER A 291 -1.23 -24.20 15.61
C SER A 291 -0.53 -23.29 14.59
N TRP A 292 -0.25 -23.86 13.41
CA TRP A 292 0.26 -23.08 12.27
C TRP A 292 -0.87 -22.30 11.59
N PRO A 293 -0.58 -21.11 11.05
CA PRO A 293 -1.51 -20.44 10.16
C PRO A 293 -1.74 -21.30 8.91
N LEU A 294 -2.96 -21.24 8.39
CA LEU A 294 -3.31 -21.89 7.14
C LEU A 294 -2.85 -21.02 5.97
N PRO A 295 -2.42 -21.62 4.84
CA PRO A 295 -2.27 -20.89 3.59
C PRO A 295 -3.57 -20.19 3.20
N ASP A 296 -3.47 -19.08 2.47
CA ASP A 296 -4.63 -18.30 2.05
C ASP A 296 -5.45 -19.02 0.96
N ASP A 297 -4.83 -19.95 0.21
CA ASP A 297 -5.47 -20.80 -0.77
C ASP A 297 -5.52 -22.28 -0.32
N ASP A 298 -6.64 -22.96 -0.62
CA ASP A 298 -6.85 -24.36 -0.23
C ASP A 298 -6.04 -25.36 -1.10
N GLU A 299 -5.47 -24.91 -2.22
CA GLU A 299 -4.67 -25.75 -3.12
C GLU A 299 -3.24 -25.96 -2.60
N THR A 300 -2.72 -25.03 -1.80
CA THR A 300 -1.38 -25.11 -1.22
C THR A 300 -1.32 -26.25 -0.20
N PRO A 301 -0.42 -27.25 -0.41
CA PRO A 301 -0.28 -28.36 0.53
C PRO A 301 0.08 -27.87 1.93
N ARG A 302 -0.76 -28.21 2.90
CA ARG A 302 -0.56 -27.90 4.32
C ARG A 302 0.54 -28.79 4.92
N LEU A 303 1.11 -28.38 6.05
CA LEU A 303 2.00 -29.28 6.80
C LEU A 303 1.22 -30.54 7.24
N PRO A 304 1.81 -31.73 7.11
CA PRO A 304 1.18 -32.97 7.58
C PRO A 304 0.87 -32.93 9.08
N ALA A 305 -0.12 -33.71 9.53
CA ALA A 305 -0.62 -33.67 10.92
C ALA A 305 0.47 -33.96 11.97
N GLU A 306 1.45 -34.80 11.62
CA GLU A 306 2.60 -35.13 12.47
C GLU A 306 3.62 -33.99 12.59
N TRP A 307 3.57 -32.99 11.69
CA TRP A 307 4.39 -31.77 11.71
C TRP A 307 3.76 -30.70 12.62
N THR A 308 3.62 -31.05 13.91
CA THR A 308 3.16 -30.14 14.95
C THR A 308 4.05 -28.89 15.07
N VAL A 309 3.55 -27.84 15.75
CA VAL A 309 4.34 -26.62 16.01
C VAL A 309 5.67 -26.96 16.68
N ALA A 310 5.64 -27.82 17.70
CA ALA A 310 6.83 -28.24 18.44
C ALA A 310 7.84 -28.99 17.56
N ARG A 311 7.38 -29.98 16.78
CA ARG A 311 8.24 -30.76 15.88
C ARG A 311 8.84 -29.87 14.79
N THR A 312 8.01 -29.07 14.14
CA THR A 312 8.42 -28.19 13.04
C THR A 312 9.45 -27.17 13.54
N LYS A 313 9.22 -26.55 14.70
CA LYS A 313 10.19 -25.64 15.34
C LYS A 313 11.51 -26.34 15.62
N ALA A 314 11.48 -27.56 16.18
CA ALA A 314 12.69 -28.32 16.46
C ALA A 314 13.48 -28.63 15.18
N ALA A 315 12.79 -29.01 14.09
CA ALA A 315 13.40 -29.28 12.80
C ALA A 315 14.00 -28.01 12.16
N ILE A 316 13.28 -26.88 12.20
CA ILE A 316 13.80 -25.57 11.75
C ILE A 316 15.06 -25.19 12.51
N LEU A 317 15.06 -25.32 13.84
CA LEU A 317 16.23 -24.98 14.69
C LEU A 317 17.40 -25.96 14.49
N LYS A 318 17.12 -27.22 14.17
CA LYS A 318 18.15 -28.20 13.80
C LYS A 318 18.83 -27.80 12.49
N ARG A 319 18.06 -27.38 11.49
CA ARG A 319 18.56 -26.93 10.18
C ARG A 319 19.23 -25.56 10.24
N HIS A 320 18.71 -24.65 11.07
CA HIS A 320 19.12 -23.25 11.16
C HIS A 320 19.48 -22.85 12.60
N PRO A 321 20.51 -23.46 13.21
CA PRO A 321 20.86 -23.21 14.60
C PRO A 321 21.24 -21.73 14.86
N ALA A 322 21.84 -21.06 13.88
CA ALA A 322 22.21 -19.64 13.98
C ALA A 322 20.98 -18.72 14.16
N LEU A 323 19.82 -19.10 13.62
CA LEU A 323 18.60 -18.30 13.69
C LEU A 323 17.84 -18.46 15.02
N ARG A 324 18.36 -19.23 15.98
CA ARG A 324 17.68 -19.48 17.26
C ARG A 324 17.29 -18.19 17.99
N CYS A 325 18.15 -17.18 17.96
CA CYS A 325 17.91 -15.89 18.60
C CYS A 325 16.93 -15.00 17.82
N CYS A 326 16.72 -15.27 16.52
CA CYS A 326 15.82 -14.51 15.66
C CYS A 326 14.36 -14.87 15.88
N PHE A 327 14.07 -16.13 16.22
CA PHE A 327 12.71 -16.61 16.40
C PHE A 327 12.15 -16.26 17.78
N GLY A 328 10.86 -15.95 17.87
CA GLY A 328 10.19 -15.66 19.15
C GLY A 328 10.48 -14.28 19.73
N SER A 329 11.18 -13.42 18.99
CA SER A 329 11.60 -12.09 19.43
C SER A 329 10.82 -10.94 18.74
N GLY A 330 9.90 -11.27 17.82
CA GLY A 330 9.22 -10.26 17.01
C GLY A 330 10.12 -9.53 16.00
N LEU A 331 11.27 -10.12 15.63
CA LEU A 331 12.25 -9.54 14.70
C LEU A 331 11.68 -9.19 13.32
N GLY A 332 10.60 -9.84 12.90
CA GLY A 332 10.00 -9.70 11.56
C GLY A 332 9.71 -8.26 11.13
N PHE A 333 9.28 -7.38 12.05
CA PHE A 333 9.05 -5.97 11.69
C PHE A 333 10.34 -5.21 11.39
N ALA A 334 11.44 -5.52 12.09
CA ALA A 334 12.74 -4.95 11.79
C ALA A 334 13.30 -5.50 10.48
N LEU A 335 13.08 -6.80 10.17
CA LEU A 335 13.47 -7.35 8.87
C LEU A 335 12.70 -6.70 7.72
N MET A 336 11.38 -6.48 7.88
CA MET A 336 10.58 -5.71 6.91
C MET A 336 11.11 -4.28 6.73
N HIS A 337 11.68 -3.70 7.79
CA HIS A 337 12.30 -2.39 7.68
C HIS A 337 13.56 -2.42 6.84
N THR A 338 14.49 -3.33 7.14
CA THR A 338 15.70 -3.53 6.34
C THR A 338 15.38 -3.80 4.88
N GLU A 339 14.42 -4.69 4.60
CA GLU A 339 13.87 -4.93 3.26
C GLU A 339 13.41 -3.63 2.59
N SER A 340 12.63 -2.80 3.30
CA SER A 340 12.13 -1.55 2.75
C SER A 340 13.22 -0.51 2.48
N VAL A 341 14.29 -0.50 3.28
CA VAL A 341 15.46 0.36 3.08
C VAL A 341 16.21 -0.07 1.83
N ILE A 342 16.40 -1.39 1.63
CA ILE A 342 16.98 -1.93 0.39
C ILE A 342 16.15 -1.48 -0.80
N LEU A 343 14.82 -1.68 -0.78
CA LEU A 343 13.97 -1.28 -1.90
C LEU A 343 14.00 0.24 -2.14
N ALA A 344 14.04 1.07 -1.09
CA ALA A 344 14.17 2.51 -1.23
C ALA A 344 15.46 2.89 -1.97
N HIS A 345 16.60 2.31 -1.59
CA HIS A 345 17.88 2.57 -2.25
C HIS A 345 17.92 2.01 -3.69
N VAL A 346 17.29 0.86 -3.95
CA VAL A 346 17.14 0.32 -5.31
C VAL A 346 16.36 1.29 -6.19
N LEU A 347 15.21 1.77 -5.72
CA LEU A 347 14.38 2.72 -6.49
C LEU A 347 15.10 4.05 -6.72
N ASP A 348 15.91 4.51 -5.75
CA ASP A 348 16.73 5.71 -5.92
C ASP A 348 17.84 5.56 -6.95
N GLU A 349 18.55 4.43 -6.92
CA GLU A 349 19.58 4.13 -7.91
C GLU A 349 18.99 3.98 -9.31
N MET A 350 17.83 3.33 -9.44
CA MET A 350 17.11 3.23 -10.71
C MET A 350 16.70 4.60 -11.24
N ARG A 351 16.11 5.44 -10.38
CA ARG A 351 15.73 6.82 -10.72
C ARG A 351 16.95 7.63 -11.15
N ALA A 352 18.07 7.52 -10.45
CA ALA A 352 19.32 8.22 -10.80
C ALA A 352 19.84 7.81 -12.19
N ARG A 353 19.57 6.58 -12.62
CA ARG A 353 19.88 6.06 -13.97
C ARG A 353 18.80 6.32 -15.01
N GLY A 354 17.70 6.97 -14.64
CA GLY A 354 16.55 7.20 -15.52
C GLY A 354 15.79 5.92 -15.88
N ILE A 355 15.90 4.85 -15.07
CA ILE A 355 15.20 3.58 -15.30
C ILE A 355 13.93 3.57 -14.45
N VAL A 356 12.78 3.37 -15.09
CA VAL A 356 11.51 3.24 -14.38
C VAL A 356 11.38 1.85 -13.77
N GLY A 357 11.38 1.79 -12.44
CA GLY A 357 11.14 0.59 -11.65
C GLY A 357 9.89 0.72 -10.79
N LEU A 358 9.02 -0.28 -10.80
CA LEU A 358 7.78 -0.29 -10.01
C LEU A 358 7.96 -1.23 -8.81
N GLY A 359 8.23 -0.66 -7.63
CA GLY A 359 8.46 -1.43 -6.41
C GLY A 359 7.19 -2.14 -5.90
N ILE A 360 7.32 -3.42 -5.53
CA ILE A 360 6.22 -4.23 -5.01
C ILE A 360 6.72 -5.18 -3.91
N HIS A 361 6.31 -4.94 -2.66
CA HIS A 361 6.81 -5.66 -1.49
C HIS A 361 8.36 -5.63 -1.38
N ASP A 362 9.03 -6.77 -1.49
CA ASP A 362 10.49 -6.94 -1.57
C ASP A 362 11.00 -7.02 -3.03
N GLY A 363 10.10 -6.97 -3.99
CA GLY A 363 10.38 -7.11 -5.41
C GLY A 363 10.25 -5.82 -6.22
N LEU A 364 10.48 -5.97 -7.51
CA LEU A 364 10.60 -4.88 -8.47
C LEU A 364 10.11 -5.33 -9.85
N LEU A 365 9.14 -4.61 -10.42
CA LEU A 365 8.77 -4.79 -11.83
C LEU A 365 9.58 -3.82 -12.69
N VAL A 366 10.21 -4.32 -13.74
CA VAL A 366 11.03 -3.52 -14.67
C VAL A 366 10.76 -3.91 -16.11
N PRO A 367 11.01 -3.01 -17.09
CA PRO A 367 11.05 -3.39 -18.51
C PRO A 367 11.92 -4.63 -18.73
N ARG A 368 11.48 -5.55 -19.59
CA ARG A 368 12.21 -6.79 -19.89
C ARG A 368 13.65 -6.50 -20.35
N SER A 369 13.86 -5.44 -21.13
CA SER A 369 15.21 -5.00 -21.56
C SER A 369 16.13 -4.63 -20.39
N ARG A 370 15.56 -4.24 -19.24
CA ARG A 370 16.26 -3.79 -18.02
C ARG A 370 16.36 -4.85 -16.93
N ALA A 371 16.02 -6.11 -17.22
CA ALA A 371 16.05 -7.20 -16.24
C ALA A 371 17.44 -7.37 -15.58
N VAL A 372 18.51 -7.29 -16.37
CA VAL A 372 19.90 -7.41 -15.88
C VAL A 372 20.30 -6.22 -15.03
N ASP A 373 19.94 -5.00 -15.46
CA ASP A 373 20.19 -3.77 -14.71
C ASP A 373 19.49 -3.82 -13.35
N GLY A 374 18.19 -4.11 -13.34
CA GLY A 374 17.39 -4.22 -12.12
C GLY A 374 17.93 -5.27 -11.16
N ARG A 375 18.26 -6.47 -11.67
CA ARG A 375 18.86 -7.53 -10.85
C ARG A 375 20.17 -7.10 -10.21
N THR A 376 21.06 -6.49 -11.01
CA THR A 376 22.39 -6.05 -10.55
C THR A 376 22.27 -4.98 -9.49
N ILE A 377 21.37 -4.01 -9.68
CA ILE A 377 21.10 -2.94 -8.70
C ILE A 377 20.57 -3.55 -7.39
N MET A 378 19.57 -4.44 -7.47
CA MET A 378 19.00 -5.10 -6.29
C MET A 378 20.05 -5.90 -5.50
N GLU A 379 20.86 -6.72 -6.17
CA GLU A 379 21.89 -7.53 -5.51
C GLU A 379 23.01 -6.65 -4.90
N THR A 380 23.42 -5.59 -5.58
CA THR A 380 24.45 -4.65 -5.12
C THR A 380 23.98 -3.88 -3.88
N VAL A 381 22.82 -3.24 -3.97
CA VAL A 381 22.25 -2.46 -2.87
C VAL A 381 21.96 -3.33 -1.65
N ALA A 382 21.43 -4.55 -1.85
CA ALA A 382 21.21 -5.48 -0.75
C ALA A 382 22.52 -5.83 -0.03
N ARG A 383 23.62 -6.01 -0.77
CA ARG A 383 24.95 -6.26 -0.20
C ARG A 383 25.50 -5.06 0.56
N GLU A 384 25.31 -3.84 0.06
CA GLU A 384 25.74 -2.62 0.73
C GLU A 384 24.99 -2.39 2.04
N VAL A 385 23.67 -2.62 2.05
CA VAL A 385 22.82 -2.42 3.23
C VAL A 385 23.04 -3.50 4.29
N THR A 386 23.24 -4.76 3.88
CA THR A 386 23.24 -5.91 4.82
C THR A 386 24.61 -6.53 5.05
N GLY A 387 25.62 -6.19 4.25
CA GLY A 387 26.90 -6.89 4.18
C GLY A 387 26.82 -8.31 3.59
N HIS A 388 25.63 -8.78 3.17
CA HIS A 388 25.38 -10.15 2.74
C HIS A 388 24.87 -10.21 1.30
N ALA A 389 25.18 -11.30 0.60
CA ALA A 389 24.64 -11.56 -0.73
C ALA A 389 23.20 -12.08 -0.62
N LEU A 390 22.26 -11.35 -1.23
CA LEU A 390 20.85 -11.73 -1.33
C LEU A 390 20.52 -12.03 -2.80
N PRO A 391 20.31 -13.31 -3.18
CA PRO A 391 20.04 -13.66 -4.57
C PRO A 391 18.70 -13.11 -5.05
N VAL A 392 18.67 -12.62 -6.29
CA VAL A 392 17.45 -12.15 -6.96
C VAL A 392 17.06 -13.11 -8.07
N THR A 393 15.77 -13.44 -8.14
CA THR A 393 15.17 -14.28 -9.18
C THR A 393 14.44 -13.41 -10.20
N VAL A 394 14.61 -13.74 -11.47
CA VAL A 394 13.86 -13.13 -12.58
C VAL A 394 12.72 -14.05 -12.95
N LYS A 395 11.49 -13.54 -12.92
CA LYS A 395 10.30 -14.27 -13.34
C LYS A 395 9.66 -13.53 -14.52
N ALA A 396 9.26 -14.31 -15.53
CA ALA A 396 8.39 -13.78 -16.55
C ALA A 396 7.02 -13.44 -15.92
N MET A 397 6.38 -12.39 -16.44
CA MET A 397 5.00 -12.10 -16.07
C MET A 397 4.10 -13.27 -16.49
N PRO A 398 3.03 -13.57 -15.73
CA PRO A 398 2.08 -14.60 -16.14
C PRO A 398 1.51 -14.26 -17.52
N ALA A 399 1.19 -15.30 -18.30
CA ALA A 399 0.54 -15.09 -19.60
C ALA A 399 -0.77 -14.33 -19.40
N ARG A 400 -1.11 -13.43 -20.34
CA ARG A 400 -2.42 -12.79 -20.36
C ARG A 400 -3.48 -13.88 -20.50
N THR A 401 -4.43 -13.93 -19.58
CA THR A 401 -5.63 -14.76 -19.76
C THR A 401 -6.57 -14.02 -20.71
N PRO A 402 -6.78 -14.48 -21.96
CA PRO A 402 -7.77 -13.86 -22.83
C PRO A 402 -9.18 -14.21 -22.31
N GLN A 403 -10.10 -13.25 -22.36
CA GLN A 403 -11.52 -13.59 -22.20
C GLN A 403 -12.02 -14.36 -23.43
N PRO A 404 -12.94 -15.34 -23.27
CA PRO A 404 -13.77 -15.78 -24.38
C PRO A 404 -14.62 -14.60 -24.87
N PRO A 405 -14.95 -14.53 -26.17
CA PRO A 405 -15.73 -13.42 -26.72
C PRO A 405 -17.06 -13.28 -25.96
N THR A 406 -17.32 -12.10 -25.42
CA THR A 406 -18.60 -11.76 -24.80
C THR A 406 -19.68 -11.84 -25.86
N THR A 407 -20.51 -12.88 -25.81
CA THR A 407 -21.73 -12.94 -26.62
C THR A 407 -22.63 -11.80 -26.16
N LEU A 408 -22.70 -10.73 -26.95
CA LEU A 408 -23.74 -9.72 -26.85
C LEU A 408 -25.08 -10.44 -27.05
N HIS A 409 -25.81 -10.67 -25.95
CA HIS A 409 -27.23 -10.90 -26.05
C HIS A 409 -27.88 -9.56 -26.42
N ILE A 410 -28.25 -9.46 -27.70
CA ILE A 410 -29.05 -8.38 -28.31
C ILE A 410 -30.39 -8.25 -27.60
#